data_AF-A0A239S640-F1
#
_entry.id   AF-A0A239S640-F1
#
_cell.length_a   1.000
_cell.length_b   1.000
_cell.length_c   1.000
_cell.angle_alpha   90.00
_cell.angle_beta   90.00
_cell.angle_gamma   90.00
#
_symmetry.space_group_name_H-M   'P 1'
#
loop_
_entity.id
_entity.type
_entity.pdbx_description
1 polymer ?
#
loop_
_entity_poly.entity_id
_entity_poly.type
_entity_poly.pdbx_seq_one_letter_code
_entity_poly.pdbx_strand_id
1 'polypeptide(L)'
;MNPISQQSVSSPVTLSASAPASRRTDADYEREFIRMLCSTHLIVVQGFHWTSYADIQGLRQSMRRELEAQRDHQFGRQIVVVSRGTTENIGEVYGIARSLGMSTGCIVAEDDEFNSPCDHTFVVDTRDGEWSRDKYARKLVMPESGKDLFLYALEIANRPAGSGGSMLCFGAEPGVAILADQVKNAGYGVKVFKDHVPADADERRWYETTINSMQQQGFELIEGR
;
A
#
# COMPACT_ATOMS: atom_id res chain seq x y z
N MET A 1 -31.68 -26.52 -23.60
CA MET A 1 -30.94 -25.29 -23.27
C MET A 1 -30.74 -25.29 -21.76
N ASN A 2 -29.52 -25.53 -21.28
CA ASN A 2 -29.21 -25.55 -19.84
C ASN A 2 -28.86 -24.13 -19.38
N PRO A 3 -29.32 -23.66 -18.21
CA PRO A 3 -28.88 -22.39 -17.67
C PRO A 3 -27.46 -22.53 -17.11
N ILE A 4 -26.66 -21.51 -17.39
CA ILE A 4 -25.26 -21.36 -16.98
C ILE A 4 -25.22 -21.15 -15.46
N SER A 5 -24.44 -21.98 -14.79
CA SER A 5 -24.13 -21.88 -13.36
C SER A 5 -23.59 -20.49 -13.02
N GLN A 6 -24.21 -19.84 -12.04
CA GLN A 6 -23.68 -18.65 -11.38
C GLN A 6 -22.37 -19.05 -10.69
N GLN A 7 -21.25 -18.49 -11.15
CA GLN A 7 -20.00 -18.55 -10.41
C GLN A 7 -20.17 -17.78 -9.11
N SER A 8 -19.97 -18.49 -8.00
CA SER A 8 -19.91 -17.96 -6.65
C SER A 8 -18.76 -16.95 -6.55
N VAL A 9 -19.08 -15.68 -6.37
CA VAL A 9 -18.12 -14.66 -5.96
C VAL A 9 -17.80 -14.93 -4.49
N SER A 10 -16.58 -15.38 -4.20
CA SER A 10 -16.11 -15.55 -2.82
C SER A 10 -16.13 -14.21 -2.08
N SER A 11 -16.74 -14.19 -0.90
CA SER A 11 -16.75 -13.02 -0.01
C SER A 11 -15.32 -12.60 0.37
N PRO A 12 -15.08 -11.30 0.65
CA PRO A 12 -13.80 -10.84 1.20
C PRO A 12 -13.43 -11.63 2.45
N VAL A 13 -12.20 -12.13 2.52
CA VAL A 13 -11.71 -12.81 3.73
C VAL A 13 -11.29 -11.74 4.71
N THR A 14 -12.23 -11.31 5.56
CA THR A 14 -11.89 -10.55 6.77
C THR A 14 -11.28 -11.53 7.76
N LEU A 15 -9.97 -11.42 8.01
CA LEU A 15 -9.30 -12.14 9.10
C LEU A 15 -9.72 -11.47 10.43
N SER A 16 -10.96 -11.69 10.87
CA SER A 16 -11.49 -11.11 12.10
C SER A 16 -11.02 -11.88 13.33
N ALA A 17 -10.57 -11.11 14.32
CA ALA A 17 -10.16 -11.58 15.63
C ALA A 17 -11.30 -12.28 16.38
N SER A 18 -11.03 -13.47 16.91
CA SER A 18 -11.92 -14.15 17.85
C SER A 18 -11.12 -14.71 19.03
N ALA A 19 -11.00 -13.89 20.08
CA ALA A 19 -10.77 -14.19 21.51
C ALA A 19 -10.51 -12.84 22.21
N PRO A 20 -10.67 -12.70 23.55
CA PRO A 20 -10.16 -11.54 24.27
C PRO A 20 -8.62 -11.58 24.18
N ALA A 21 -8.09 -11.05 23.09
CA ALA A 21 -6.76 -11.39 22.63
C ALA A 21 -5.71 -10.68 23.50
N SER A 22 -4.79 -11.46 24.03
CA SER A 22 -3.46 -10.96 24.36
C SER A 22 -2.94 -10.08 23.22
N ARG A 23 -2.23 -9.00 23.55
CA ARG A 23 -1.52 -8.17 22.55
C ARG A 23 -0.82 -9.10 21.55
N ARG A 24 -1.07 -8.87 20.27
CA ARG A 24 -0.43 -9.67 19.22
C ARG A 24 1.07 -9.32 19.19
N THR A 25 1.87 -10.31 18.83
CA THR A 25 3.34 -10.20 18.75
C THR A 25 3.78 -9.95 17.31
N ASP A 26 5.05 -9.59 17.09
CA ASP A 26 5.60 -9.49 15.73
C ASP A 26 5.43 -10.79 14.94
N ALA A 27 5.56 -11.94 15.61
CA ALA A 27 5.38 -13.25 15.00
C ALA A 27 3.93 -13.53 14.55
N ASP A 28 2.93 -12.92 15.20
CA ASP A 28 1.54 -13.04 14.79
C ASP A 28 1.29 -12.28 13.47
N TYR A 29 1.78 -11.05 13.39
CA TYR A 29 1.71 -10.20 12.20
C TYR A 29 2.47 -10.85 11.02
N GLU A 30 3.65 -11.40 11.27
CA GLU A 30 4.45 -12.11 10.25
C GLU A 30 3.68 -13.27 9.62
N ARG A 31 3.03 -14.12 10.43
CA ARG A 31 2.26 -15.26 9.93
C ARG A 31 1.11 -14.84 9.04
N GLU A 32 0.43 -13.75 9.38
CA GLU A 32 -0.66 -13.20 8.59
C GLU A 32 -0.15 -12.60 7.26
N PHE A 33 0.97 -11.88 7.26
CA PHE A 33 1.59 -11.38 6.02
C PHE A 33 2.05 -12.51 5.09
N ILE A 34 2.67 -13.56 5.62
CA ILE A 34 3.07 -14.73 4.83
C ILE A 34 1.85 -15.37 4.16
N ARG A 35 0.73 -15.49 4.87
CA ARG A 35 -0.53 -16.01 4.32
C ARG A 35 -1.12 -15.12 3.24
N MET A 36 -1.13 -13.81 3.45
CA MET A 36 -1.62 -12.84 2.47
C MET A 36 -0.76 -12.84 1.20
N LEU A 37 0.56 -12.91 1.36
CA LEU A 37 1.49 -12.82 0.24
C LEU A 37 1.60 -14.12 -0.54
N CYS A 38 1.50 -15.31 0.06
CA CYS A 38 1.42 -16.61 -0.64
C CYS A 38 2.31 -16.75 -1.92
N SER A 39 3.59 -16.34 -1.85
CA SER A 39 4.53 -16.32 -3.00
C SER A 39 4.07 -15.47 -4.21
N THR A 40 3.27 -14.44 -3.99
CA THR A 40 2.90 -13.39 -4.96
C THR A 40 3.96 -12.29 -4.98
N HIS A 41 4.04 -11.58 -6.11
CA HIS A 41 4.84 -10.36 -6.20
C HIS A 41 4.06 -9.21 -5.53
N LEU A 42 4.72 -8.47 -4.63
CA LEU A 42 4.06 -7.39 -3.89
C LEU A 42 4.32 -6.04 -4.54
N ILE A 43 3.27 -5.26 -4.75
CA ILE A 43 3.38 -3.84 -5.09
C ILE A 43 2.76 -3.03 -3.97
N VAL A 44 3.58 -2.30 -3.23
CA VAL A 44 3.10 -1.34 -2.24
C VAL A 44 2.84 -0.01 -2.95
N VAL A 45 1.62 0.50 -2.87
CA VAL A 45 1.22 1.76 -3.50
C VAL A 45 0.90 2.79 -2.42
N GLN A 46 1.64 3.91 -2.46
CA GLN A 46 1.58 4.98 -1.48
C GLN A 46 1.41 6.33 -2.16
N GLY A 47 0.90 7.31 -1.41
CA GLY A 47 0.58 8.64 -1.89
C GLY A 47 -0.31 9.35 -0.89
N PHE A 48 -1.10 10.32 -1.36
CA PHE A 48 -2.00 11.06 -0.49
C PHE A 48 -3.21 10.21 -0.12
N HIS A 49 -3.37 10.00 1.18
CA HIS A 49 -4.50 9.24 1.71
C HIS A 49 -5.67 10.16 2.10
N TRP A 50 -5.37 11.25 2.83
CA TRP A 50 -6.36 12.20 3.35
C TRP A 50 -6.50 13.48 2.54
N THR A 51 -5.64 13.65 1.54
CA THR A 51 -5.51 14.85 0.73
C THR A 51 -5.89 14.50 -0.71
N SER A 52 -6.73 15.33 -1.33
CA SER A 52 -7.14 15.14 -2.72
C SER A 52 -6.01 15.47 -3.69
N TYR A 53 -5.96 14.76 -4.80
CA TYR A 53 -5.06 15.06 -5.92
C TYR A 53 -5.63 16.17 -6.80
N ALA A 54 -4.75 17.03 -7.34
CA ALA A 54 -5.15 18.09 -8.26
C ALA A 54 -5.71 17.57 -9.60
N ASP A 55 -5.19 16.43 -10.07
CA ASP A 55 -5.65 15.75 -11.28
C ASP A 55 -5.85 14.25 -11.01
N ILE A 56 -7.08 13.88 -10.66
CA ILE A 56 -7.44 12.49 -10.39
C ILE A 56 -7.41 11.61 -11.65
N GLN A 57 -7.63 12.18 -12.84
CA GLN A 57 -7.63 11.41 -14.09
C GLN A 57 -6.20 11.07 -14.51
N GLY A 58 -5.30 12.06 -14.44
CA GLY A 58 -3.86 11.84 -14.63
C GLY A 58 -3.30 10.82 -13.64
N LEU A 59 -3.72 10.88 -12.38
CA LEU A 59 -3.36 9.87 -11.37
C LEU A 59 -3.77 8.46 -11.80
N ARG A 60 -5.06 8.25 -12.13
CA ARG A 60 -5.60 6.95 -12.54
C ARG A 60 -4.89 6.39 -13.77
N GLN A 61 -4.59 7.24 -14.75
CA GLN A 61 -3.86 6.83 -15.97
C GLN A 61 -2.43 6.40 -15.64
N SER A 62 -1.72 7.18 -14.83
CA SER A 62 -0.36 6.84 -14.40
C SER A 62 -0.31 5.55 -13.58
N MET A 63 -1.26 5.34 -12.66
CA MET A 63 -1.39 4.09 -11.89
C MET A 63 -1.63 2.90 -12.80
N ARG A 64 -2.59 3.01 -13.73
CA ARG A 64 -2.91 1.95 -14.68
C ARG A 64 -1.68 1.55 -15.49
N ARG A 65 -1.00 2.52 -16.10
CA ARG A 65 0.19 2.27 -16.92
C ARG A 65 1.28 1.53 -16.15
N GLU A 66 1.57 1.96 -14.92
CA GLU A 66 2.62 1.32 -14.11
C GLU A 66 2.22 -0.07 -13.62
N LEU A 67 0.96 -0.27 -13.22
CA LEU A 67 0.47 -1.60 -12.84
C LEU A 67 0.44 -2.56 -14.04
N GLU A 68 0.04 -2.10 -15.23
CA GLU A 68 0.10 -2.88 -16.47
C GLU A 68 1.54 -3.30 -16.79
N ALA A 69 2.49 -2.35 -16.74
CA ALA A 69 3.90 -2.65 -16.98
C ALA A 69 4.45 -3.68 -15.97
N GLN A 70 4.13 -3.54 -14.68
CA GLN A 70 4.53 -4.50 -13.66
C GLN A 70 3.90 -5.88 -13.88
N ARG A 71 2.61 -5.94 -14.22
CA ARG A 71 1.92 -7.20 -14.57
C ARG A 71 2.66 -7.95 -15.68
N ASP A 72 2.95 -7.24 -16.75
CA ASP A 72 3.51 -7.83 -17.96
C ASP A 72 4.95 -8.28 -17.71
N HIS A 73 5.72 -7.52 -16.91
CA HIS A 73 7.07 -7.89 -16.47
C HIS A 73 7.11 -9.12 -15.56
N GLN A 74 6.03 -9.42 -14.84
CA GLN A 74 5.98 -10.56 -13.92
C GLN A 74 5.55 -11.88 -14.58
N PHE A 75 5.36 -11.91 -15.91
CA PHE A 75 5.14 -13.12 -16.73
C PHE A 75 4.11 -14.11 -16.13
N GLY A 76 3.01 -13.60 -15.59
CA GLY A 76 1.91 -14.43 -15.05
C GLY A 76 2.03 -14.80 -13.56
N ARG A 77 2.99 -14.24 -12.81
CA ARG A 77 2.94 -14.31 -11.33
C ARG A 77 1.72 -13.54 -10.82
N GLN A 78 1.12 -14.05 -9.75
CA GLN A 78 0.09 -13.30 -9.02
C GLN A 78 0.73 -12.06 -8.39
N ILE A 79 0.02 -10.93 -8.48
CA ILE A 79 0.42 -9.65 -7.91
C ILE A 79 -0.59 -9.25 -6.85
N VAL A 80 -0.10 -8.86 -5.68
CA VAL A 80 -0.91 -8.22 -4.65
C VAL A 80 -0.54 -6.75 -4.57
N VAL A 81 -1.54 -5.88 -4.74
CA VAL A 81 -1.38 -4.43 -4.57
C VAL A 81 -1.85 -4.03 -3.18
N VAL A 82 -0.97 -3.41 -2.39
CA VAL A 82 -1.24 -3.04 -0.98
C VAL A 82 -1.19 -1.53 -0.75
N SER A 83 -2.19 -1.00 -0.05
CA SER A 83 -2.28 0.41 0.40
C SER A 83 -3.07 0.55 1.73
N ARG A 84 -3.50 1.77 2.11
CA ARG A 84 -4.18 2.09 3.40
C ARG A 84 -5.71 1.87 3.42
N GLY A 85 -6.29 1.11 2.50
CA GLY A 85 -7.67 0.59 2.63
C GLY A 85 -8.82 1.58 2.43
N THR A 86 -8.56 2.79 1.90
CA THR A 86 -9.61 3.70 1.41
C THR A 86 -9.95 3.44 -0.06
N THR A 87 -11.13 3.89 -0.50
CA THR A 87 -11.55 3.83 -1.92
C THR A 87 -11.23 5.10 -2.72
N GLU A 88 -10.81 6.17 -2.04
CA GLU A 88 -10.55 7.49 -2.61
C GLU A 88 -9.05 7.83 -2.57
N ASN A 89 -8.66 8.86 -3.33
CA ASN A 89 -7.28 9.34 -3.44
C ASN A 89 -6.34 8.20 -3.85
N ILE A 90 -5.33 7.85 -3.05
CA ILE A 90 -4.44 6.70 -3.32
C ILE A 90 -5.21 5.37 -3.44
N GLY A 91 -6.39 5.28 -2.82
CA GLY A 91 -7.29 4.13 -2.84
C GLY A 91 -7.89 3.78 -4.22
N GLU A 92 -7.85 4.71 -5.17
CA GLU A 92 -8.23 4.49 -6.57
C GLU A 92 -7.46 3.30 -7.21
N VAL A 93 -6.26 3.02 -6.69
CA VAL A 93 -5.42 1.90 -7.10
C VAL A 93 -6.16 0.56 -7.04
N TYR A 94 -7.08 0.37 -6.08
CA TYR A 94 -7.76 -0.92 -5.90
C TYR A 94 -8.70 -1.27 -7.03
N GLY A 95 -9.45 -0.28 -7.55
CA GLY A 95 -10.31 -0.48 -8.71
C GLY A 95 -9.50 -0.79 -9.97
N ILE A 96 -8.36 -0.10 -10.13
CA ILE A 96 -7.45 -0.30 -11.25
C ILE A 96 -6.83 -1.71 -11.19
N ALA A 97 -6.25 -2.09 -10.05
CA ALA A 97 -5.63 -3.40 -9.83
C ALA A 97 -6.62 -4.54 -10.13
N ARG A 98 -7.86 -4.47 -9.62
CA ARG A 98 -8.91 -5.45 -9.92
C ARG A 98 -9.26 -5.51 -11.40
N SER A 99 -9.34 -4.36 -12.08
CA SER A 99 -9.58 -4.34 -13.54
C SER A 99 -8.46 -4.97 -14.37
N LEU A 100 -7.26 -5.10 -13.79
CA LEU A 100 -6.09 -5.73 -14.41
C LEU A 100 -5.90 -7.20 -14.01
N GLY A 101 -6.83 -7.76 -13.22
CA GLY A 101 -6.77 -9.14 -12.73
C GLY A 101 -5.76 -9.35 -11.59
N MET A 102 -5.40 -8.30 -10.86
CA MET A 102 -4.52 -8.38 -9.68
C MET A 102 -5.34 -8.52 -8.39
N SER A 103 -4.74 -9.21 -7.41
CA SER A 103 -5.28 -9.24 -6.05
C SER A 103 -4.97 -7.94 -5.32
N THR A 104 -5.81 -7.60 -4.35
CA THR A 104 -5.72 -6.36 -3.58
C THR A 104 -5.64 -6.66 -2.09
N GLY A 105 -4.77 -5.92 -1.40
CA GLY A 105 -4.61 -5.98 0.05
C GLY A 105 -4.66 -4.59 0.67
N CYS A 106 -5.04 -4.49 1.93
CA CYS A 106 -4.85 -3.26 2.69
C CYS A 106 -4.33 -3.52 4.09
N ILE A 107 -3.49 -2.60 4.57
CA ILE A 107 -3.02 -2.53 5.96
C ILE A 107 -3.70 -1.31 6.56
N VAL A 108 -4.59 -1.55 7.52
CA VAL A 108 -5.44 -0.53 8.16
C VAL A 108 -5.32 -0.64 9.67
N ALA A 109 -5.54 0.44 10.40
CA ALA A 109 -5.72 0.35 11.84
C ALA A 109 -7.19 0.08 12.20
N GLU A 110 -7.40 -0.58 13.33
CA GLU A 110 -8.73 -0.93 13.85
C GLU A 110 -9.63 0.31 14.03
N ASP A 111 -9.05 1.44 14.44
CA ASP A 111 -9.77 2.70 14.69
C ASP A 111 -9.85 3.62 13.45
N ASP A 112 -9.34 3.20 12.29
CA ASP A 112 -9.47 3.97 11.05
C ASP A 112 -10.82 3.69 10.39
N GLU A 113 -11.47 4.72 9.85
CA GLU A 113 -12.63 4.52 8.98
C GLU A 113 -12.12 4.00 7.62
N PHE A 114 -12.29 2.70 7.39
CA PHE A 114 -11.93 2.07 6.11
C PHE A 114 -13.16 1.42 5.48
N ASN A 115 -13.28 1.57 4.17
CA ASN A 115 -14.25 0.85 3.36
C ASN A 115 -13.48 -0.08 2.44
N SER A 116 -12.89 -1.14 3.01
CA SER A 116 -11.90 -1.96 2.31
C SER A 116 -12.59 -2.76 1.20
N PRO A 117 -12.31 -2.44 -0.08
CA PRO A 117 -12.82 -3.23 -1.18
C PRO A 117 -11.80 -4.32 -1.56
N CYS A 118 -10.87 -4.65 -0.65
CA CYS A 118 -9.71 -5.49 -0.92
C CYS A 118 -10.03 -6.98 -0.72
N ASP A 119 -9.35 -7.83 -1.48
CA ASP A 119 -9.43 -9.29 -1.32
C ASP A 119 -8.88 -9.72 0.05
N HIS A 120 -7.88 -8.99 0.55
CA HIS A 120 -7.24 -9.20 1.84
C HIS A 120 -7.25 -7.91 2.67
N THR A 121 -7.72 -7.99 3.90
CA THR A 121 -7.67 -6.86 4.84
C THR A 121 -6.87 -7.26 6.07
N PHE A 122 -5.79 -6.52 6.32
CA PHE A 122 -4.93 -6.66 7.48
C PHE A 122 -5.22 -5.53 8.46
N VAL A 123 -5.82 -5.88 9.61
CA VAL A 123 -6.20 -4.91 10.64
C VAL A 123 -5.16 -4.93 11.75
N VAL A 124 -4.57 -3.76 12.00
CA VAL A 124 -3.61 -3.49 13.07
C VAL A 124 -4.38 -3.04 14.30
N ASP A 125 -4.22 -3.75 15.40
CA ASP A 125 -4.80 -3.36 16.68
C ASP A 125 -4.05 -2.13 17.22
N THR A 126 -4.78 -1.06 17.50
CA THR A 126 -4.19 0.22 17.94
C THR A 126 -3.63 0.15 19.36
N ARG A 127 -3.93 -0.93 20.10
CA ARG A 127 -3.39 -1.21 21.44
C ARG A 127 -2.04 -1.91 21.41
N ASP A 128 -1.62 -2.40 20.24
CA ASP A 128 -0.38 -3.15 20.07
C ASP A 128 0.85 -2.25 19.88
N GLY A 129 0.73 -0.90 19.84
CA GLY A 129 1.88 0.00 19.66
C GLY A 129 1.71 1.43 20.22
N GLU A 130 2.66 2.31 19.90
CA GLU A 130 2.57 3.75 20.18
C GLU A 130 1.60 4.43 19.21
N TRP A 131 0.33 4.49 19.60
CA TRP A 131 -0.72 5.04 18.76
C TRP A 131 -0.87 6.56 18.94
N SER A 132 -0.71 7.31 17.86
CA SER A 132 -1.06 8.73 17.85
C SER A 132 -2.57 8.92 17.63
N ARG A 133 -3.18 9.80 18.43
CA ARG A 133 -4.56 10.27 18.17
C ARG A 133 -4.64 11.12 16.90
N ASP A 134 -3.54 11.78 16.52
CA ASP A 134 -3.45 12.51 15.27
C ASP A 134 -3.30 11.52 14.11
N LYS A 135 -4.32 11.47 13.25
CA LYS A 135 -4.36 10.56 12.09
C LYS A 135 -3.23 10.78 11.09
N TYR A 136 -2.67 11.98 11.03
CA TYR A 136 -1.52 12.31 10.17
C TYR A 136 -0.19 11.81 10.75
N ALA A 137 -0.14 11.57 12.06
CA ALA A 137 1.03 11.04 12.76
C ALA A 137 0.93 9.52 13.06
N ARG A 138 -0.15 8.86 12.64
CA ARG A 138 -0.36 7.41 12.83
C ARG A 138 0.58 6.60 11.96
N LYS A 139 1.50 5.89 12.60
CA LYS A 139 2.39 4.91 11.96
C LYS A 139 1.83 3.51 12.16
N LEU A 140 1.75 2.76 11.06
CA LEU A 140 1.36 1.35 11.09
C LEU A 140 2.64 0.55 11.29
N VAL A 141 2.93 0.20 12.55
CA VAL A 141 4.18 -0.48 12.94
C VAL A 141 3.93 -1.81 13.61
N MET A 142 4.93 -2.68 13.53
CA MET A 142 5.01 -3.94 14.26
C MET A 142 5.03 -3.68 15.78
N PRO A 143 4.30 -4.47 16.59
CA PRO A 143 4.12 -4.21 18.02
C PRO A 143 5.40 -4.16 18.86
N GLU A 144 6.35 -5.06 18.59
CA GLU A 144 7.55 -5.24 19.41
C GLU A 144 8.78 -4.56 18.79
N SER A 145 8.98 -4.69 17.47
CA SER A 145 10.12 -4.08 16.78
C SER A 145 9.91 -2.62 16.37
N GLY A 146 8.66 -2.14 16.34
CA GLY A 146 8.33 -0.80 15.83
C GLY A 146 8.61 -0.61 14.34
N LYS A 147 8.85 -1.69 13.58
CA LYS A 147 9.12 -1.63 12.15
C LYS A 147 7.86 -1.28 11.37
N ASP A 148 7.97 -0.43 10.35
CA ASP A 148 6.83 -0.11 9.48
C ASP A 148 6.27 -1.37 8.79
N LEU A 149 4.95 -1.52 8.83
CA LEU A 149 4.25 -2.71 8.34
C LEU A 149 4.30 -2.86 6.82
N PHE A 150 4.32 -1.76 6.06
CA PHE A 150 4.48 -1.83 4.61
C PHE A 150 5.91 -2.23 4.23
N LEU A 151 6.91 -1.71 4.94
CA LEU A 151 8.29 -2.15 4.78
C LEU A 151 8.41 -3.64 5.12
N TYR A 152 7.80 -4.07 6.23
CA TYR A 152 7.89 -5.46 6.65
C TYR A 152 7.22 -6.43 5.66
N ALA A 153 6.09 -6.04 5.07
CA ALA A 153 5.47 -6.80 3.99
C ALA A 153 6.41 -6.92 2.77
N LEU A 154 7.13 -5.85 2.40
CA LEU A 154 8.15 -5.88 1.35
C LEU A 154 9.34 -6.77 1.70
N GLU A 155 9.79 -6.77 2.96
CA GLU A 155 10.84 -7.68 3.42
C GLU A 155 10.42 -9.14 3.21
N ILE A 156 9.20 -9.51 3.62
CA ILE A 156 8.67 -10.87 3.41
C ILE A 156 8.60 -11.21 1.91
N ALA A 157 8.07 -10.29 1.09
CA ALA A 157 7.95 -10.51 -0.35
C ALA A 157 9.31 -10.68 -1.06
N ASN A 158 10.38 -10.07 -0.54
CA ASN A 158 11.73 -10.11 -1.11
C ASN A 158 12.66 -11.18 -0.46
N ARG A 159 12.18 -11.99 0.49
CA ARG A 159 12.93 -13.15 1.02
C ARG A 159 13.14 -14.23 -0.07
N PRO A 160 14.07 -15.20 0.12
CA PRO A 160 14.33 -16.25 -0.87
C PRO A 160 13.12 -17.09 -1.31
N ALA A 161 12.08 -17.19 -0.47
CA ALA A 161 10.82 -17.90 -0.80
C ALA A 161 9.72 -16.99 -1.38
N GLY A 162 9.97 -15.69 -1.46
CA GLY A 162 9.07 -14.69 -2.02
C GLY A 162 9.30 -14.46 -3.52
N SER A 163 8.38 -13.71 -4.14
CA SER A 163 8.42 -13.40 -5.58
C SER A 163 8.92 -11.98 -5.88
N GLY A 164 9.50 -11.33 -4.87
CA GLY A 164 9.95 -9.94 -4.91
C GLY A 164 8.82 -8.95 -4.63
N GLY A 165 9.21 -7.70 -4.43
CA GLY A 165 8.25 -6.60 -4.32
C GLY A 165 8.90 -5.24 -4.43
N SER A 166 8.08 -4.24 -4.75
CA SER A 166 8.50 -2.85 -4.93
C SER A 166 7.47 -1.86 -4.40
N MET A 167 7.89 -0.60 -4.27
CA MET A 167 7.05 0.50 -3.83
C MET A 167 6.88 1.53 -4.95
N LEU A 168 5.63 1.96 -5.15
CA LEU A 168 5.25 3.04 -6.06
C LEU A 168 4.64 4.19 -5.25
N CYS A 169 5.24 5.37 -5.33
CA CYS A 169 4.75 6.58 -4.67
C CYS A 169 4.16 7.54 -5.69
N PHE A 170 2.84 7.71 -5.71
CA PHE A 170 2.16 8.70 -6.56
C PHE A 170 1.99 10.00 -5.77
N GLY A 171 2.99 10.87 -5.85
CA GLY A 171 3.18 11.95 -4.88
C GLY A 171 3.71 11.43 -3.53
N ALA A 172 4.09 12.36 -2.65
CA ALA A 172 4.63 12.03 -1.33
C ALA A 172 4.30 13.12 -0.31
N GLU A 173 3.60 12.74 0.75
CA GLU A 173 3.57 13.49 2.01
C GLU A 173 4.77 13.06 2.90
N PRO A 174 5.09 13.78 4.00
CA PRO A 174 6.25 13.46 4.84
C PRO A 174 6.32 12.00 5.31
N GLY A 175 5.17 11.39 5.66
CA GLY A 175 5.10 9.97 6.05
C GLY A 175 5.49 9.03 4.91
N VAL A 176 5.02 9.29 3.69
CA VAL A 176 5.36 8.51 2.49
C VAL A 176 6.85 8.67 2.15
N ALA A 177 7.41 9.88 2.29
CA ALA A 177 8.84 10.11 2.06
C ALA A 177 9.73 9.34 3.06
N ILE A 178 9.35 9.31 4.34
CA ILE A 178 10.05 8.52 5.36
C ILE A 178 10.00 7.03 5.02
N LEU A 179 8.82 6.50 4.69
CA LEU A 179 8.68 5.09 4.31
C LEU A 179 9.49 4.76 3.05
N ALA A 180 9.44 5.62 2.03
CA ALA A 180 10.22 5.45 0.81
C ALA A 180 11.74 5.38 1.10
N ASP A 181 12.24 6.22 2.01
CA ASP A 181 13.65 6.19 2.44
C ASP A 181 14.00 4.89 3.15
N GLN A 182 13.15 4.43 4.06
CA GLN A 182 13.33 3.14 4.72
C GLN A 182 13.35 1.96 3.73
N VAL A 183 12.43 1.94 2.76
CA VAL A 183 12.35 0.91 1.71
C VAL A 183 13.58 0.94 0.80
N LYS A 184 14.02 2.13 0.38
CA LYS A 184 15.24 2.32 -0.40
C LYS A 184 16.48 1.84 0.36
N ASN A 185 16.62 2.21 1.63
CA ASN A 185 17.75 1.83 2.47
C ASN A 185 17.77 0.31 2.78
N ALA A 186 16.62 -0.36 2.75
CA ALA A 186 16.52 -1.81 2.80
C ALA A 186 16.89 -2.51 1.47
N GLY A 187 17.19 -1.75 0.41
CA GLY A 187 17.63 -2.26 -0.88
C GLY A 187 16.49 -2.66 -1.82
N TYR A 188 15.25 -2.25 -1.54
CA TYR A 188 14.09 -2.55 -2.38
C TYR A 188 13.80 -1.44 -3.39
N GLY A 189 13.17 -1.79 -4.50
CA GLY A 189 12.84 -0.84 -5.56
C GLY A 189 11.79 0.17 -5.11
N VAL A 190 12.07 1.46 -5.30
CA VAL A 190 11.13 2.57 -5.06
C VAL A 190 11.06 3.44 -6.29
N LYS A 191 9.84 3.73 -6.76
CA LYS A 191 9.55 4.70 -7.82
C LYS A 191 8.74 5.86 -7.24
N VAL A 192 9.15 7.10 -7.51
CA VAL A 192 8.45 8.30 -7.01
C VAL A 192 7.97 9.13 -8.19
N PHE A 193 6.66 9.25 -8.35
CA PHE A 193 6.02 10.02 -9.42
C PHE A 193 5.70 11.43 -8.92
N LYS A 194 6.42 12.44 -9.42
CA LYS A 194 6.37 13.82 -8.91
C LYS A 194 5.25 14.69 -9.50
N ASP A 195 4.54 14.21 -10.52
CA ASP A 195 3.50 15.00 -11.19
C ASP A 195 2.15 14.98 -10.46
N HIS A 196 1.99 14.08 -9.49
CA HIS A 196 0.72 13.90 -8.78
C HIS A 196 0.71 14.77 -7.53
N VAL A 197 0.38 16.05 -7.72
CA VAL A 197 0.38 17.09 -6.67
C VAL A 197 -0.94 17.15 -5.91
N PRO A 198 -0.96 17.63 -4.65
CA PRO A 198 -2.21 17.82 -3.91
C PRO A 198 -3.06 18.94 -4.53
N ALA A 199 -4.38 18.86 -4.37
CA ALA A 199 -5.33 19.82 -4.92
C ALA A 199 -5.19 21.20 -4.25
N ASP A 200 -5.02 21.21 -2.93
CA ASP A 200 -4.90 22.40 -2.10
C ASP A 200 -3.56 23.13 -2.30
N ALA A 201 -3.60 24.46 -2.32
CA ALA A 201 -2.43 25.29 -2.62
C ALA A 201 -1.41 25.33 -1.47
N ASP A 202 -1.85 25.27 -0.22
CA ASP A 202 -0.97 25.29 0.95
C ASP A 202 -0.27 23.93 1.08
N GLU A 203 -0.99 22.83 0.85
CA GLU A 203 -0.41 21.48 0.80
C GLU A 203 0.62 21.33 -0.34
N ARG A 204 0.42 22.00 -1.49
CA ARG A 204 1.40 21.98 -2.60
C ARG A 204 2.76 22.54 -2.19
N ARG A 205 2.80 23.57 -1.36
CA ARG A 205 4.07 24.15 -0.89
C ARG A 205 4.86 23.17 -0.03
N TRP A 206 4.18 22.43 0.85
CA TRP A 206 4.80 21.38 1.64
C TRP A 206 5.25 20.22 0.77
N TYR A 207 4.42 19.82 -0.19
CA TYR A 207 4.74 18.80 -1.18
C TYR A 207 6.03 19.12 -1.96
N GLU A 208 6.17 20.33 -2.49
CA GLU A 208 7.38 20.74 -3.23
C GLU A 208 8.64 20.62 -2.36
N THR A 209 8.53 20.98 -1.08
CA THR A 209 9.63 20.82 -0.11
C THR A 209 9.98 19.35 0.10
N THR A 210 8.97 18.50 0.27
CA THR A 210 9.14 17.04 0.42
C THR A 210 9.78 16.42 -0.81
N ILE A 211 9.30 16.71 -2.02
CA ILE A 211 9.85 16.17 -3.27
C ILE A 211 11.29 16.64 -3.50
N ASN A 212 11.59 17.92 -3.25
CA ASN A 212 12.96 18.43 -3.35
C ASN A 212 13.91 17.73 -2.38
N SER A 213 13.44 17.44 -1.16
CA SER A 213 14.21 16.68 -0.18
C SER A 213 14.47 15.24 -0.65
N MET A 214 13.45 14.56 -1.20
CA MET A 214 13.62 13.23 -1.78
C MET A 214 14.61 13.24 -2.95
N GLN A 215 14.58 14.26 -3.81
CA GLN A 215 15.56 14.40 -4.88
C GLN A 215 16.99 14.50 -4.33
N GLN A 216 17.20 15.30 -3.28
CA GLN A 216 18.50 15.45 -2.60
C GLN A 216 18.97 14.15 -1.92
N GLN A 217 18.03 13.32 -1.46
CA GLN A 217 18.29 11.97 -0.95
C GLN A 217 18.58 10.95 -2.08
N GLY A 218 18.60 11.39 -3.34
CA GLY A 218 18.93 10.57 -4.49
C GLY A 218 17.79 9.65 -4.93
N PHE A 219 16.53 10.02 -4.71
CA PHE A 219 15.41 9.36 -5.37
C PHE A 219 15.35 9.75 -6.84
N GLU A 220 15.09 8.78 -7.70
CA GLU A 220 14.70 9.05 -9.09
C GLU A 220 13.25 9.56 -9.09
N LEU A 221 13.06 10.80 -9.55
CA LEU A 221 11.74 11.41 -9.67
C LEU A 221 11.24 11.24 -11.09
N ILE A 222 10.11 10.53 -11.23
CA ILE A 222 9.51 10.15 -12.50
C ILE A 222 8.43 11.16 -12.87
N GLU A 223 8.46 11.59 -14.14
CA GLU A 223 7.34 12.31 -14.75
C GLU A 223 6.29 11.30 -15.21
N GLY A 224 5.11 11.37 -14.61
CA GLY A 224 4.04 10.39 -14.72
C GLY A 224 2.94 10.77 -15.71
N ARG A 225 3.20 11.73 -16.61
CA ARG A 225 2.23 12.17 -17.63
C ARG A 225 2.27 11.22 -18.82
#